data_AF-A0A535TMH4-F1
#
_entry.id   AF-A0A535TMH4-F1
#
_cell.length_a   1.000
_cell.length_b   1.000
_cell.length_c   1.000
_cell.angle_alpha   90.00
_cell.angle_beta   90.00
_cell.angle_gamma   90.00
#
_symmetry.space_group_name_H-M   'P 1'
#
loop_
_entity.id
_entity.type
_entity.pdbx_description
1 polymer ?
#
loop_
_entity_poly.entity_id
_entity_poly.type
_entity_poly.pdbx_seq_one_letter_code
_entity_poly.pdbx_strand_id
1 'polypeptide(L)'
;MAELTQPPFPPGRYRLIVVGSGPGGLQLSYSLTRLGIDHAVLSDDPAPGGMFRRWPVFQRMLSWTKPFTGVDRYERAYERFDWNSLLADEARHRAVMPALMDGTSYFPSRPEMQQGLETFAKQTGIRVRHGARWESTRHDGDDFILTTSD
;
A
#
# COMPACT_ATOMS: atom_id res chain seq x y z
N MET A 1 -11.52 -3.07 -30.07
CA MET A 1 -10.19 -2.41 -29.96
C MET A 1 -9.95 -2.20 -28.48
N ALA A 2 -8.90 -2.80 -27.92
CA ALA A 2 -8.56 -2.57 -26.51
C ALA A 2 -7.95 -1.16 -26.41
N GLU A 3 -8.68 -0.22 -25.78
CA GLU A 3 -8.04 0.99 -25.27
C GLU A 3 -6.97 0.55 -24.26
N LEU A 4 -5.71 0.66 -24.65
CA LEU A 4 -4.60 0.60 -23.71
C LEU A 4 -4.72 1.84 -22.84
N THR A 5 -5.46 1.73 -21.74
CA THR A 5 -5.54 2.78 -20.72
C THR A 5 -4.12 3.13 -20.32
N GLN A 6 -3.72 4.39 -20.54
CA GLN A 6 -2.38 4.83 -20.12
C GLN A 6 -2.21 4.54 -18.62
N PRO A 7 -1.06 4.00 -18.20
CA PRO A 7 -0.80 3.77 -16.79
C PRO A 7 -0.92 5.08 -16.02
N PRO A 8 -1.36 5.04 -14.75
CA PRO A 8 -1.40 6.25 -13.94
C PRO A 8 -0.01 6.86 -13.84
N PHE A 9 0.05 8.18 -13.70
CA PHE A 9 1.29 8.94 -13.51
C PHE A 9 2.34 8.77 -14.63
N PRO A 10 2.02 9.13 -15.89
CA PRO A 10 3.02 9.14 -16.97
C PRO A 10 4.21 10.06 -16.64
N PRO A 11 5.35 9.94 -17.34
CA PRO A 11 6.48 10.84 -17.13
C PRO A 11 6.04 12.31 -17.20
N GLY A 12 6.44 13.10 -16.21
CA GLY A 12 5.96 14.47 -16.05
C GLY A 12 6.39 15.07 -14.72
N ARG A 13 6.03 16.34 -14.51
CA ARG A 13 6.33 17.06 -13.27
C ARG A 13 5.21 16.85 -12.25
N TYR A 14 5.58 16.42 -11.05
CA TYR A 14 4.66 16.23 -9.92
C TYR A 14 5.17 17.02 -8.71
N ARG A 15 4.24 17.47 -7.87
CA ARG A 15 4.59 18.18 -6.62
C ARG A 15 5.30 17.27 -5.62
N LEU A 16 4.95 15.98 -5.62
CA LEU A 16 5.54 14.95 -4.78
C LEU A 16 5.51 13.63 -5.55
N ILE A 17 6.57 12.84 -5.38
CA ILE A 17 6.64 11.46 -5.86
C ILE A 17 6.92 10.56 -4.67
N VAL A 18 6.08 9.55 -4.46
CA VAL A 18 6.29 8.46 -3.52
C VAL A 18 6.85 7.27 -4.28
N VAL A 19 8.02 6.79 -3.87
CA VAL A 19 8.68 5.63 -4.47
C VAL A 19 8.45 4.40 -3.58
N GLY A 20 7.79 3.40 -4.15
CA GLY A 20 7.44 2.12 -3.52
C GLY A 20 5.96 2.02 -3.15
N SER A 21 5.36 0.86 -3.43
CA SER A 21 3.97 0.52 -3.08
C SER A 21 3.85 -0.49 -1.92
N GLY A 22 4.84 -0.49 -1.03
CA GLY A 22 4.77 -1.22 0.23
C GLY A 22 3.85 -0.54 1.27
N PRO A 23 3.75 -1.09 2.50
CA PRO A 23 2.88 -0.57 3.54
C PRO A 23 3.04 0.94 3.79
N GLY A 24 4.28 1.42 3.91
CA GLY A 24 4.57 2.83 4.16
C GLY A 24 4.15 3.74 3.00
N GLY A 25 4.42 3.33 1.74
CA GLY A 25 4.06 4.10 0.56
C GLY A 25 2.54 4.20 0.37
N LEU A 26 1.82 3.10 0.59
CA LEU A 26 0.35 3.08 0.54
C LEU A 26 -0.26 3.91 1.67
N GLN A 27 0.25 3.80 2.90
CA GLN A 27 -0.25 4.59 4.03
C GLN A 27 -0.02 6.09 3.80
N LEU A 28 1.15 6.47 3.30
CA LEU A 28 1.47 7.86 2.98
C LEU A 28 0.57 8.37 1.86
N SER A 29 0.40 7.60 0.78
CA SER A 29 -0.47 7.95 -0.33
C SER A 29 -1.91 8.18 0.12
N TYR A 30 -2.46 7.28 0.94
CA TYR A 30 -3.78 7.46 1.56
C TYR A 30 -3.89 8.80 2.30
N SER A 31 -2.95 9.08 3.19
CA SER A 31 -2.95 10.30 4.01
C SER A 31 -2.82 11.56 3.15
N LEU A 32 -1.97 11.54 2.12
CA LEU A 32 -1.80 12.67 1.19
C LEU A 32 -3.07 12.94 0.38
N THR A 33 -3.71 11.89 -0.15
CA THR A 33 -4.98 12.03 -0.88
C THR A 33 -6.07 12.62 0.02
N ARG A 34 -6.16 12.16 1.28
CA ARG A 34 -7.10 12.70 2.27
C ARG A 34 -6.87 14.18 2.57
N LEU A 35 -5.61 14.63 2.53
CA LEU A 35 -5.23 16.03 2.72
C LEU A 35 -5.34 16.87 1.43
N GLY A 36 -5.75 16.27 0.31
CA GLY A 36 -5.83 16.96 -0.99
C GLY A 36 -4.47 17.31 -1.59
N ILE A 37 -3.42 16.56 -1.24
CA ILE A 37 -2.06 16.78 -1.75
C ILE A 37 -1.84 15.88 -2.97
N ASP A 38 -1.71 16.51 -4.14
CA ASP A 38 -1.39 15.83 -5.39
C ASP A 38 0.00 15.19 -5.34
N HIS A 39 0.05 13.90 -5.67
CA HIS A 39 1.28 13.13 -5.69
C HIS A 39 1.19 11.97 -6.69
N ALA A 40 2.35 11.55 -7.20
CA ALA A 40 2.49 10.30 -7.94
C ALA A 40 3.00 9.19 -7.01
N VAL A 41 2.61 7.95 -7.28
CA VAL A 41 3.17 6.76 -6.62
C VAL A 41 3.74 5.84 -7.69
N LEU A 42 5.02 5.49 -7.56
CA LEU A 42 5.77 4.65 -8.50
C LEU A 42 6.24 3.39 -7.79
N SER A 43 6.25 2.24 -8.47
CA SER A 43 6.79 0.99 -7.92
C SER A 43 7.37 0.13 -9.04
N ASP A 44 8.49 -0.54 -8.78
CA ASP A 44 9.01 -1.61 -9.64
C ASP A 44 8.05 -2.81 -9.65
N ASP A 45 7.48 -3.12 -8.48
CA ASP A 45 6.59 -4.27 -8.30
C ASP A 45 5.37 -4.24 -9.22
N PRO A 46 4.87 -5.41 -9.67
CA PRO A 46 3.74 -5.49 -10.59
C PRO A 46 2.38 -5.20 -9.93
N ALA A 47 2.31 -5.12 -8.60
CA ALA A 47 1.12 -4.72 -7.84
C ALA A 47 1.52 -4.23 -6.42
N PRO A 48 0.59 -3.68 -5.64
CA PRO A 48 0.85 -3.26 -4.26
C PRO A 48 1.40 -4.38 -3.38
N GLY A 49 2.15 -4.02 -2.35
CA GLY A 49 2.69 -4.99 -1.39
C GLY A 49 3.83 -5.84 -1.93
N GLY A 50 4.61 -5.32 -2.87
CA GLY A 50 5.76 -5.96 -3.52
C GLY A 50 6.61 -6.89 -2.66
N MET A 51 7.06 -6.40 -1.50
CA MET A 51 7.84 -7.17 -0.53
C MET A 51 7.18 -8.52 -0.19
N PHE A 52 5.86 -8.54 0.02
CA PHE A 52 5.10 -9.73 0.39
C PHE A 52 4.91 -10.73 -0.75
N ARG A 53 5.29 -10.39 -1.98
CA ARG A 53 5.34 -11.36 -3.08
C ARG A 53 6.52 -12.33 -2.93
N ARG A 54 7.56 -11.95 -2.17
CA ARG A 54 8.78 -12.75 -1.97
C ARG A 54 9.12 -13.02 -0.50
N TRP A 55 8.91 -12.06 0.38
CA TRP A 55 9.36 -12.07 1.78
C TRP A 55 8.18 -11.95 2.76
N PRO A 56 8.30 -12.42 4.01
CA PRO A 56 9.45 -13.10 4.62
C PRO A 56 9.64 -14.55 4.16
N VAL A 57 10.87 -15.09 4.31
CA VAL A 57 11.22 -16.48 3.93
C VAL A 57 10.33 -17.49 4.66
N PHE A 58 10.19 -17.31 5.98
CA PHE A 58 9.40 -18.17 6.85
C PHE A 58 7.87 -17.95 6.75
N GLN A 59 7.43 -17.19 5.75
CA GLN A 59 6.03 -17.02 5.34
C GLN A 59 5.09 -16.41 6.38
N ARG A 60 5.56 -15.96 7.56
CA ARG A 60 4.71 -15.34 8.59
C ARG A 60 5.35 -14.11 9.20
N MET A 61 4.48 -13.20 9.65
CA MET A 61 4.83 -12.02 10.42
C MET A 61 5.20 -12.36 11.86
N LEU A 62 5.97 -11.47 12.50
CA LEU A 62 6.20 -11.48 13.96
C LEU A 62 5.15 -10.66 14.71
N SER A 63 4.46 -9.76 14.01
CA SER A 63 3.35 -8.95 14.51
C SER A 63 2.03 -9.72 14.43
N TRP A 64 1.19 -9.54 15.45
CA TRP A 64 -0.11 -10.16 15.54
C TRP A 64 -1.27 -9.29 15.03
N THR A 65 -2.33 -9.95 14.58
CA THR A 65 -3.67 -9.41 14.34
C THR A 65 -4.65 -10.37 15.00
N LYS A 66 -5.48 -9.89 15.93
CA LYS A 66 -6.47 -10.71 16.64
C LYS A 66 -7.86 -10.52 16.06
N PRO A 67 -8.46 -11.52 15.38
CA PRO A 67 -9.80 -11.40 14.81
C PRO A 67 -10.93 -11.36 15.85
N PHE A 68 -10.72 -11.97 17.02
CA PHE A 68 -11.74 -12.17 18.05
C PHE A 68 -11.37 -11.42 19.33
N THR A 69 -11.81 -10.16 19.43
CA THR A 69 -11.47 -9.25 20.54
C THR A 69 -12.68 -8.85 21.38
N GLY A 70 -13.89 -9.07 20.88
CA GLY A 70 -15.13 -8.53 21.45
C GLY A 70 -15.37 -7.05 21.15
N VAL A 71 -14.46 -6.39 20.44
CA VAL A 71 -14.60 -5.02 19.95
C VAL A 71 -15.06 -5.06 18.49
N ASP A 72 -15.97 -4.18 18.08
CA ASP A 72 -16.38 -4.09 16.68
C ASP A 72 -15.19 -3.66 15.82
N ARG A 73 -14.90 -4.42 14.75
CA ARG A 73 -13.78 -4.19 13.82
C ARG A 73 -13.79 -2.83 13.13
N TYR A 74 -14.94 -2.17 13.05
CA TYR A 74 -15.07 -0.86 12.44
C TYR A 74 -14.79 0.29 13.41
N GLU A 75 -14.72 0.00 14.72
CA GLU A 75 -14.39 0.97 15.75
C GLU A 75 -12.88 1.22 15.83
N ARG A 76 -12.52 2.47 16.15
CA ARG A 76 -11.13 2.89 16.30
C ARG A 76 -10.39 2.09 17.38
N ALA A 77 -11.10 1.66 18.43
CA ALA A 77 -10.52 0.87 19.50
C ALA A 77 -9.97 -0.47 19.02
N TYR A 78 -10.51 -1.03 17.93
CA TYR A 78 -10.06 -2.30 17.36
C TYR A 78 -8.63 -2.24 16.82
N GLU A 79 -8.17 -1.09 16.35
CA GLU A 79 -6.80 -0.89 15.82
C GLU A 79 -5.71 -1.26 16.84
N ARG A 80 -6.02 -1.29 18.13
CA ARG A 80 -5.10 -1.78 19.19
C ARG A 80 -4.75 -3.26 19.05
N PHE A 81 -5.60 -4.03 18.39
CA PHE A 81 -5.50 -5.49 18.24
C PHE A 81 -5.13 -5.93 16.83
N ASP A 82 -5.02 -5.00 15.89
CA ASP A 82 -4.64 -5.26 14.52
C ASP A 82 -3.41 -4.44 14.14
N TRP A 83 -2.25 -5.09 14.17
CA TRP A 83 -0.97 -4.42 13.92
C TRP A 83 -0.51 -4.53 12.46
N ASN A 84 -1.36 -5.10 11.59
CA ASN A 84 -0.97 -5.39 10.21
C ASN A 84 -1.88 -4.72 9.16
N SER A 85 -3.07 -4.24 9.54
CA SER A 85 -3.84 -3.36 8.67
C SER A 85 -3.24 -1.95 8.60
N LEU A 86 -3.32 -1.35 7.42
CA LEU A 86 -3.12 0.09 7.27
C LEU A 86 -4.29 0.86 7.88
N LEU A 87 -4.01 2.08 8.33
CA LEU A 87 -4.96 2.94 9.01
C LEU A 87 -5.80 3.74 8.00
N ALA A 88 -7.10 3.83 8.28
CA ALA A 88 -8.03 4.65 7.54
C ALA A 88 -9.05 5.34 8.45
N ASP A 89 -9.46 6.54 8.08
CA ASP A 89 -10.48 7.31 8.78
C ASP A 89 -11.88 6.74 8.52
N GLU A 90 -12.17 6.34 7.28
CA GLU A 90 -13.48 5.77 6.95
C GLU A 90 -13.59 4.34 7.47
N ALA A 91 -14.61 4.08 8.28
CA ALA A 91 -14.84 2.79 8.92
C ALA A 91 -14.75 1.60 7.94
N ARG A 92 -15.28 1.76 6.72
CA ARG A 92 -15.30 0.70 5.69
C ARG A 92 -13.92 0.26 5.18
N HIS A 93 -12.86 1.03 5.43
CA HIS A 93 -11.48 0.72 5.03
C HIS A 93 -10.59 0.26 6.20
N ARG A 94 -11.14 0.20 7.43
CA ARG A 94 -10.41 -0.22 8.62
C ARG A 94 -10.35 -1.74 8.74
N ALA A 95 -9.39 -2.22 9.51
CA ALA A 95 -9.30 -3.61 9.95
C ALA A 95 -9.44 -4.61 8.79
N VAL A 96 -8.68 -4.37 7.70
CA VAL A 96 -8.68 -5.20 6.49
C VAL A 96 -8.18 -6.61 6.79
N MET A 97 -7.07 -6.74 7.52
CA MET A 97 -6.40 -8.02 7.78
C MET A 97 -7.28 -9.07 8.48
N PRO A 98 -8.01 -8.76 9.59
CA PRO A 98 -8.88 -9.72 10.26
C PRO A 98 -9.91 -10.40 9.36
N ALA A 99 -10.38 -9.71 8.31
CA ALA A 99 -11.36 -10.27 7.38
C ALA A 99 -10.73 -11.19 6.33
N LEU A 100 -9.41 -11.12 6.14
CA LEU A 100 -8.66 -11.90 5.15
C LEU A 100 -7.90 -13.07 5.77
N MET A 101 -7.66 -13.03 7.08
CA MET A 101 -6.96 -14.10 7.78
C MET A 101 -7.83 -15.36 7.90
N ASP A 102 -7.22 -16.53 7.72
CA ASP A 102 -7.92 -17.83 7.81
C ASP A 102 -8.27 -18.26 9.25
N GLY A 103 -7.78 -17.53 10.26
CA GLY A 103 -8.02 -17.79 11.67
C GLY A 103 -7.17 -18.93 12.27
N THR A 104 -6.29 -19.56 11.49
CA THR A 104 -5.38 -20.62 11.98
C THR A 104 -4.23 -20.08 12.82
N SER A 105 -3.97 -18.76 12.74
CA SER A 105 -2.93 -18.08 13.49
C SER A 105 -3.27 -16.61 13.69
N TYR A 106 -2.74 -16.00 14.76
CA TYR A 106 -2.75 -14.56 14.93
C TYR A 106 -1.61 -13.85 14.18
N PHE A 107 -0.67 -14.60 13.60
CA PHE A 107 0.46 -14.05 12.86
C PHE A 107 0.17 -14.17 11.36
N PRO A 108 -0.19 -13.06 10.68
CA PRO A 108 -0.52 -13.14 9.27
C PRO A 108 0.59 -13.78 8.45
N SER A 109 0.18 -14.65 7.56
CA SER A 109 1.03 -15.20 6.54
C SER A 109 1.38 -14.14 5.50
N ARG A 110 2.44 -14.40 4.75
CA ARG A 110 2.90 -13.56 3.66
C ARG A 110 1.81 -13.36 2.58
N PRO A 111 1.09 -14.39 2.11
CA PRO A 111 -0.03 -14.20 1.18
C PRO A 111 -1.16 -13.34 1.77
N GLU A 112 -1.50 -13.50 3.04
CA GLU A 112 -2.51 -12.66 3.71
C GLU A 112 -2.07 -11.19 3.75
N MET A 113 -0.80 -10.92 4.06
CA MET A 113 -0.24 -9.55 4.03
C MET A 113 -0.28 -8.95 2.62
N GLN A 114 0.08 -9.73 1.59
CA GLN A 114 -0.02 -9.29 0.21
C GLN A 114 -1.47 -8.91 -0.12
N GLN A 115 -2.41 -9.81 0.15
CA GLN A 115 -3.84 -9.61 -0.11
C GLN A 115 -4.39 -8.41 0.66
N GLY A 116 -3.93 -8.19 1.90
CA GLY A 116 -4.33 -7.05 2.73
C GLY A 116 -3.94 -5.71 2.12
N LEU A 117 -2.71 -5.59 1.61
CA LEU A 117 -2.24 -4.35 0.98
C LEU A 117 -2.92 -4.09 -0.37
N GLU A 118 -3.11 -5.13 -1.18
CA GLU A 118 -3.87 -5.04 -2.43
C GLU A 118 -5.32 -4.63 -2.17
N THR A 119 -5.94 -5.20 -1.12
CA THR A 119 -7.30 -4.85 -0.70
C THR A 119 -7.38 -3.41 -0.22
N PHE A 120 -6.47 -2.97 0.64
CA PHE A 120 -6.44 -1.59 1.14
C PHE A 120 -6.29 -0.59 -0.01
N ALA A 121 -5.33 -0.81 -0.91
CA ALA A 121 -5.12 0.06 -2.07
C ALA A 121 -6.37 0.14 -2.96
N LYS A 122 -7.02 -1.00 -3.23
CA LYS A 122 -8.26 -1.07 -4.01
C LYS A 122 -9.40 -0.31 -3.34
N GLN A 123 -9.64 -0.53 -2.04
CA GLN A 123 -10.77 0.08 -1.34
C GLN A 123 -10.61 1.59 -1.18
N THR A 124 -9.38 2.07 -0.99
CA THR A 124 -9.06 3.50 -0.83
C THR A 124 -8.85 4.23 -2.16
N GLY A 125 -8.82 3.50 -3.28
CA GLY A 125 -8.63 4.08 -4.61
C GLY A 125 -7.21 4.57 -4.89
N ILE A 126 -6.22 4.12 -4.10
CA ILE A 126 -4.81 4.45 -4.34
C ILE A 126 -4.41 3.89 -5.70
N ARG A 127 -3.87 4.77 -6.55
CA ARG A 127 -3.30 4.40 -7.84
C ARG A 127 -1.79 4.33 -7.71
N VAL A 128 -1.17 3.41 -8.43
CA VAL A 128 0.28 3.24 -8.48
C VAL A 128 0.69 2.97 -9.93
N ARG A 129 1.77 3.59 -10.39
CA ARG A 129 2.44 3.19 -11.62
C ARG A 129 3.38 2.04 -11.32
N HIS A 130 2.98 0.84 -11.74
CA HIS A 130 3.76 -0.39 -11.59
C HIS A 130 4.74 -0.58 -12.74
N GLY A 131 5.79 -1.38 -12.52
CA GLY A 131 6.86 -1.59 -13.51
C GLY A 131 7.77 -0.37 -13.73
N ALA A 132 7.68 0.64 -12.87
CA ALA A 132 8.50 1.84 -12.92
C ALA A 132 9.61 1.73 -11.88
N ARG A 133 10.69 1.01 -12.22
CA ARG A 133 11.84 0.86 -11.33
C ARG A 133 12.57 2.19 -11.22
N TRP A 134 12.75 2.70 -10.00
CA TRP A 134 13.60 3.86 -9.76
C TRP A 134 15.07 3.52 -9.99
N GLU A 135 15.75 4.28 -10.84
CA GLU A 135 17.15 4.02 -11.23
C GLU A 135 18.11 5.09 -10.74
N SER A 136 17.69 6.36 -10.76
CA SER A 136 18.50 7.46 -10.22
C SER A 136 17.66 8.68 -9.85
N THR A 137 18.24 9.53 -9.01
CA THR A 137 17.72 10.86 -8.72
C THR A 137 18.83 11.87 -8.96
N ARG A 138 18.53 12.95 -9.66
CA ARG A 138 19.40 14.13 -9.74
C ARG A 138 18.64 15.38 -9.34
N HIS A 139 19.39 16.38 -8.91
CA HIS A 139 18.88 17.72 -8.64
C HIS A 139 19.01 18.57 -9.90
N ASP A 140 17.98 19.35 -10.23
CA ASP A 140 17.95 20.27 -11.38
C ASP A 140 17.18 21.54 -11.02
N GLY A 141 17.91 22.63 -10.75
CA GLY A 141 17.32 23.87 -10.25
C GLY A 141 16.62 23.69 -8.90
N ASP A 142 15.31 23.90 -8.85
CA ASP A 142 14.48 23.69 -7.65
C ASP A 142 13.77 22.32 -7.65
N ASP A 143 14.00 21.49 -8.68
CA ASP A 143 13.33 20.20 -8.86
C ASP A 143 14.28 19.01 -8.61
N PHE A 144 13.67 17.86 -8.27
CA PHE A 144 14.33 16.56 -8.33
C PHE A 144 13.82 15.80 -9.55
N ILE A 145 14.75 15.27 -10.35
CA ILE A 145 14.43 14.44 -11.51
C ILE A 145 14.73 12.99 -11.16
N LEU A 146 13.67 12.19 -11.10
CA LEU A 146 13.74 10.75 -10.95
C LEU A 146 13.76 10.12 -12.35
N THR A 147 14.76 9.28 -12.61
CA THR A 147 14.78 8.42 -13.79
C THR A 147 14.23 7.06 -13.40
N THR A 148 13.27 6.57 -14.18
CA THR A 148 12.73 5.22 -14.08
C THR A 148 13.11 4.39 -15.30
N SER A 149 12.98 3.06 -15.21
CA SER A 149 13.35 2.11 -16.26
C SER A 149 12.55 2.22 -17.58
N ASP A 150 11.55 3.09 -17.63
CA ASP A 150 10.56 3.24 -18.70
C ASP A 150 10.44 4.67 -19.23
#